data_AF-A0AAN9Q544-F1
#
_entry.id   AF-A0AAN9Q544-F1
#
_cell.length_a   1.000
_cell.length_b   1.000
_cell.length_c   1.000
_cell.angle_alpha   90.00
_cell.angle_beta   90.00
_cell.angle_gamma   90.00
#
_symmetry.space_group_name_H-M   'P 1'
#
loop_
_entity.id
_entity.type
_entity.pdbx_description
1 polymer ?
#
loop_
_entity_poly.entity_id
_entity_poly.type
_entity_poly.pdbx_seq_one_letter_code
_entity_poly.pdbx_strand_id
1 'polypeptide(L)'
;MISNNNKDLEMEMEKRALPNPFHAALASALCFSIGALVPLMSAVFIRDYKIRLIMVVAVASLALVVFGLVVAQIGNTTKMKSCVRFLCGGWLAMIITFGLTKLLGASALE
;
A
#
# COMPACT_ATOMS: atom_id res chain seq x y z
N MET A 1 24.29 -38.17 19.14
CA MET A 1 24.77 -36.84 19.59
C MET A 1 24.92 -35.81 18.45
N ILE A 2 24.76 -36.18 17.17
CA ILE A 2 24.97 -35.28 16.00
C ILE A 2 23.72 -34.45 15.62
N SER A 3 22.52 -34.83 16.08
CA SER A 3 21.27 -34.12 15.73
C SER A 3 21.09 -32.76 16.44
N ASN A 4 21.81 -32.51 17.54
CA ASN A 4 21.65 -31.28 18.32
C ASN A 4 22.37 -30.10 17.66
N ASN A 5 23.51 -30.37 17.00
CA ASN A 5 24.39 -29.38 16.37
C ASN A 5 23.92 -28.92 14.97
N ASN A 6 22.76 -29.40 14.49
CA ASN A 6 22.15 -28.86 13.27
C ASN A 6 20.99 -27.90 13.60
N LYS A 7 20.28 -28.16 14.70
CA LYS A 7 19.09 -27.37 15.08
C LYS A 7 19.45 -25.99 15.62
N ASP A 8 20.54 -25.90 16.37
CA ASP A 8 21.21 -24.69 16.81
C ASP A 8 21.78 -23.86 15.65
N LEU A 9 22.36 -24.49 14.61
CA LEU A 9 22.76 -23.78 13.39
C LEU A 9 21.57 -23.28 12.57
N GLU A 10 20.52 -24.09 12.43
CA GLU A 10 19.26 -23.69 11.77
C GLU A 10 18.57 -22.55 12.51
N MET A 11 18.51 -22.62 13.86
CA MET A 11 17.97 -21.53 14.70
C MET A 11 18.86 -20.28 14.65
N GLU A 12 20.19 -20.38 14.63
CA GLU A 12 21.10 -19.24 14.47
C GLU A 12 20.95 -18.59 13.09
N MET A 13 20.80 -19.37 12.02
CA MET A 13 20.52 -18.85 10.67
C MET A 13 19.14 -18.22 10.59
N GLU A 14 18.11 -18.82 11.20
CA GLU A 14 16.76 -18.25 11.29
C GLU A 14 16.78 -16.92 12.07
N LYS A 15 17.56 -16.85 13.16
CA LYS A 15 17.70 -15.65 14.00
C LYS A 15 18.52 -14.54 13.34
N ARG A 16 19.48 -14.89 12.48
CA ARG A 16 20.21 -13.95 11.60
C ARG A 16 19.42 -13.57 10.35
N ALA A 17 18.49 -14.41 9.92
CA ALA A 17 17.58 -14.17 8.80
C ALA A 17 16.34 -13.36 9.20
N LEU A 18 16.06 -13.19 10.51
CA LEU A 18 15.06 -12.25 11.01
C LEU A 18 15.45 -10.83 10.57
N PRO A 19 14.73 -10.21 9.62
CA PRO A 19 15.02 -8.85 9.20
C PRO A 19 14.86 -7.97 10.43
N ASN A 20 15.94 -7.29 10.83
CA ASN A 20 15.92 -6.37 11.97
C ASN A 20 14.67 -5.48 11.84
N PRO A 21 13.80 -5.36 12.85
CA PRO A 21 12.49 -4.69 12.73
C PRO A 21 12.61 -3.28 12.16
N PHE A 22 13.72 -2.60 12.44
CA PHE A 22 14.03 -1.30 11.86
C PHE A 22 14.26 -1.35 10.34
N HIS A 23 14.95 -2.39 9.85
CA HIS A 23 15.21 -2.61 8.43
C HIS A 23 13.91 -2.95 7.68
N ALA A 24 13.04 -3.78 8.27
CA ALA A 24 11.72 -4.10 7.70
C ALA A 24 10.80 -2.87 7.64
N ALA A 25 10.79 -2.05 8.70
CA ALA A 25 10.04 -0.80 8.75
C ALA A 25 10.55 0.20 7.69
N LEU A 26 11.87 0.37 7.57
CA LEU A 26 12.46 1.27 6.58
C LEU A 26 12.17 0.82 5.14
N ALA A 27 12.31 -0.48 4.85
CA ALA A 27 11.97 -1.03 3.54
C ALA A 27 10.49 -0.79 3.18
N SER A 28 9.59 -0.97 4.16
CA SER A 28 8.16 -0.73 3.98
C SER A 28 7.84 0.74 3.74
N ALA A 29 8.46 1.63 4.53
CA ALA A 29 8.30 3.08 4.38
C ALA A 29 8.77 3.55 3.01
N LEU A 30 9.95 3.09 2.55
CA LEU A 30 10.48 3.44 1.23
C LEU A 30 9.58 2.92 0.10
N CYS A 31 9.14 1.67 0.17
CA CYS A 31 8.24 1.08 -0.82
C CYS A 31 6.91 1.86 -0.90
N PHE A 32 6.34 2.22 0.25
CA PHE A 32 5.14 3.03 0.32
C PHE A 32 5.35 4.44 -0.24
N SER A 33 6.43 5.13 0.15
CA SER A 33 6.75 6.47 -0.35
C SER A 33 6.95 6.49 -1.86
N ILE A 34 7.65 5.50 -2.42
CA ILE A 34 7.87 5.38 -3.87
C ILE A 34 6.54 5.08 -4.58
N GLY A 35 5.72 4.18 -4.04
CA GLY A 35 4.41 3.86 -4.59
C GLY A 35 3.42 5.04 -4.56
N ALA A 36 3.45 5.85 -3.50
CA ALA A 36 2.62 7.03 -3.35
C ALA A 36 3.05 8.21 -4.24
N LEU A 37 4.29 8.19 -4.74
CA LEU A 37 4.81 9.24 -5.62
C LEU A 37 4.06 9.31 -6.95
N VAL A 38 3.58 8.17 -7.47
CA VAL A 38 2.87 8.09 -8.75
C VAL A 38 1.52 8.85 -8.71
N PRO A 39 0.60 8.59 -7.75
CA PRO A 39 -0.60 9.41 -7.57
C PRO A 39 -0.29 10.88 -7.25
N LEU A 40 0.76 11.14 -6.46
CA LEU A 40 1.13 12.50 -6.05
C LEU A 40 1.63 13.35 -7.22
N MET A 41 2.47 12.79 -8.10
CA MET A 41 2.90 13.44 -9.34
C MET A 41 1.71 13.79 -10.22
N SER A 42 0.72 12.90 -10.34
CA SER A 42 -0.51 13.18 -11.08
C SER A 42 -1.32 14.31 -10.46
N ALA A 43 -1.31 14.45 -9.13
CA ALA A 43 -2.03 15.52 -8.43
C ALA A 43 -1.41 16.91 -8.71
N VAL A 44 -0.08 17.00 -8.74
CA VAL A 44 0.64 18.27 -8.86
C VAL A 44 0.57 18.84 -10.29
N PHE A 45 0.45 17.99 -11.30
CA PHE A 45 0.50 18.43 -12.71
C PHE A 45 -0.77 19.18 -13.19
N ILE A 46 -1.87 19.18 -12.43
CA ILE A 46 -3.18 19.67 -12.88
C ILE A 46 -3.62 20.89 -12.06
N ARG A 47 -3.77 22.03 -12.74
CA ARG A 47 -4.16 23.33 -12.13
C ARG A 47 -5.65 23.45 -11.78
N ASP A 48 -6.52 22.68 -12.44
CA ASP A 48 -7.98 22.77 -12.25
C ASP A 48 -8.47 21.83 -11.14
N TYR A 49 -9.19 22.35 -10.14
CA TYR A 49 -9.52 21.63 -8.89
C TYR A 49 -10.36 20.37 -9.12
N LYS A 50 -11.34 20.44 -10.04
CA LYS A 50 -12.20 19.28 -10.38
C LYS A 50 -11.43 18.21 -11.14
N ILE A 51 -10.61 18.63 -12.10
CA ILE A 51 -9.85 17.71 -12.97
C ILE A 51 -8.76 17.02 -12.15
N ARG A 52 -8.12 17.74 -11.22
CA ARG A 52 -7.11 17.18 -10.30
C ARG A 52 -7.70 16.05 -9.47
N LEU A 53 -8.88 16.23 -8.87
CA LEU A 53 -9.53 15.18 -8.08
C LEU A 53 -9.83 13.94 -8.91
N ILE A 54 -10.41 14.10 -10.11
CA ILE A 54 -10.72 12.98 -11.00
C ILE A 54 -9.45 12.22 -11.40
N MET A 55 -8.38 12.93 -11.74
CA MET A 55 -7.12 12.30 -12.14
C MET A 55 -6.43 11.60 -10.98
N VAL A 56 -6.43 12.18 -9.78
CA VAL A 56 -5.89 11.50 -8.59
C VAL A 56 -6.66 10.21 -8.31
N VAL A 57 -7.99 10.23 -8.41
CA VAL A 57 -8.83 9.03 -8.26
C VAL A 57 -8.51 7.99 -9.33
N ALA A 58 -8.37 8.42 -10.59
CA ALA A 58 -8.07 7.53 -11.71
C ALA A 58 -6.68 6.89 -11.56
N VAL A 59 -5.64 7.67 -11.28
CA VAL A 59 -4.27 7.19 -11.11
C VAL A 59 -4.14 6.33 -9.85
N ALA A 60 -4.79 6.71 -8.74
CA ALA A 60 -4.82 5.87 -7.54
C ALA A 60 -5.52 4.53 -7.81
N SER A 61 -6.63 4.53 -8.55
CA SER A 61 -7.32 3.29 -8.94
C SER A 61 -6.45 2.41 -9.82
N LEU A 62 -5.75 2.99 -10.80
CA LEU A 62 -4.81 2.27 -11.65
C LEU A 62 -3.65 1.68 -10.84
N ALA A 63 -3.09 2.47 -9.92
CA ALA A 63 -2.03 2.03 -9.02
C ALA A 63 -2.49 0.87 -8.11
N LEU A 64 -3.72 0.93 -7.58
CA LEU A 64 -4.31 -0.15 -6.79
C LEU A 64 -4.49 -1.45 -7.60
N VAL A 65 -4.87 -1.35 -8.87
CA VAL A 65 -4.96 -2.52 -9.76
C VAL A 65 -3.57 -3.12 -9.97
N VAL A 66 -2.56 -2.31 -10.28
CA VAL A 66 -1.19 -2.78 -10.48
C VAL A 66 -0.63 -3.40 -9.19
N PHE A 67 -0.81 -2.77 -8.04
CA PHE A 67 -0.40 -3.33 -6.74
C PHE A 67 -1.14 -4.63 -6.44
N GLY A 68 -2.45 -4.70 -6.68
CA GLY A 68 -3.24 -5.91 -6.49
C GLY A 68 -2.75 -7.07 -7.34
N LEU A 69 -2.33 -6.80 -8.58
CA LEU A 69 -1.72 -7.79 -9.47
C LEU A 69 -0.36 -8.26 -8.97
N VAL A 70 0.54 -7.34 -8.61
CA VAL A 70 1.89 -7.65 -8.10
C VAL A 70 1.81 -8.49 -6.83
N VAL A 71 0.95 -8.10 -5.88
CA VAL A 71 0.72 -8.84 -4.63
C VAL A 71 0.12 -10.22 -4.90
N ALA A 72 -0.79 -10.35 -5.88
CA ALA A 72 -1.34 -11.64 -6.27
C ALA A 72 -0.30 -12.57 -6.93
N GLN A 73 0.65 -12.02 -7.70
CA GLN A 73 1.76 -12.79 -8.27
C GLN A 73 2.67 -13.35 -7.18
N ILE A 74 3.01 -12.54 -6.17
CA ILE A 74 3.87 -12.97 -5.06
C ILE A 74 3.15 -13.94 -4.12
N GLY A 75 1.84 -13.77 -3.91
CA GLY A 75 1.04 -14.60 -3.01
C GLY A 75 0.48 -15.89 -3.60
N ASN A 76 0.73 -16.21 -4.87
CA ASN A 76 0.26 -17.42 -5.57
C ASN A 76 -1.26 -17.72 -5.39
N THR A 77 -2.07 -16.67 -5.23
CA THR A 77 -3.51 -16.78 -4.96
C THR A 77 -4.33 -16.26 -6.15
N THR A 78 -5.60 -16.63 -6.23
CA THR A 78 -6.49 -16.27 -7.36
C THR A 78 -6.48 -14.76 -7.59
N LYS A 79 -5.89 -14.31 -8.71
CA LYS A 79 -5.64 -12.89 -9.06
C LYS A 79 -6.87 -11.98 -8.89
N MET A 80 -8.05 -12.50 -9.21
CA MET A 80 -9.34 -11.82 -9.06
C MET A 80 -9.68 -11.46 -7.61
N LYS A 81 -9.48 -12.38 -6.64
CA LYS A 81 -9.86 -12.13 -5.24
C LYS A 81 -8.96 -11.08 -4.57
N SER A 82 -7.66 -11.12 -4.85
CA SER A 82 -6.72 -10.11 -4.34
C SER A 82 -7.01 -8.73 -4.92
N CYS A 83 -7.25 -8.63 -6.24
CA CYS A 83 -7.53 -7.34 -6.86
C CYS A 83 -8.83 -6.72 -6.34
N VAL A 84 -9.90 -7.51 -6.17
CA VAL A 84 -11.18 -7.03 -5.62
C VAL A 84 -11.01 -6.50 -4.20
N ARG A 85 -10.23 -7.16 -3.33
CA ARG A 85 -10.02 -6.69 -1.95
C ARG A 85 -9.22 -5.38 -1.90
N PHE A 86 -8.23 -5.21 -2.77
CA PHE A 86 -7.49 -3.94 -2.90
C PHE A 86 -8.38 -2.81 -3.44
N LEU A 87 -9.22 -3.11 -4.44
CA LEU A 87 -10.12 -2.12 -5.03
C LEU A 87 -11.23 -1.71 -4.06
N CYS A 88 -11.89 -2.67 -3.39
CA CYS A 88 -12.89 -2.39 -2.35
C CYS A 88 -12.30 -1.64 -1.16
N GLY A 89 -11.11 -2.04 -0.68
CA GLY A 89 -10.43 -1.34 0.40
C GLY A 89 -10.05 0.10 0.02
N GLY A 90 -9.53 0.28 -1.20
CA GLY A 90 -9.19 1.60 -1.73
C GLY A 90 -10.40 2.52 -1.89
N TRP A 91 -11.48 2.03 -2.49
CA TRP A 91 -12.73 2.80 -2.63
C TRP A 91 -13.35 3.15 -1.28
N LEU A 92 -13.38 2.20 -0.33
CA LEU A 92 -13.88 2.45 1.00
C LEU A 92 -13.06 3.54 1.71
N ALA A 93 -11.73 3.47 1.64
CA ALA A 93 -10.85 4.50 2.19
C ALA A 93 -11.09 5.88 1.55
N MET A 94 -11.33 5.91 0.23
CA MET A 94 -11.60 7.15 -0.51
C MET A 94 -12.92 7.79 -0.10
N ILE A 95 -13.99 6.99 0.04
CA ILE A 95 -15.30 7.46 0.51
C ILE A 95 -15.21 8.00 1.94
N ILE A 96 -14.54 7.27 2.83
CA ILE A 96 -14.38 7.69 4.23
C ILE A 96 -13.58 8.99 4.31
N THR A 97 -12.46 9.09 3.60
CA THR A 97 -11.60 10.29 3.61
C THR A 97 -12.32 11.50 3.04
N PHE A 98 -13.00 11.32 1.90
CA PHE A 98 -13.75 12.40 1.27
C PHE A 98 -14.96 12.81 2.12
N GLY A 99 -15.66 11.85 2.72
CA GLY A 99 -16.78 12.07 3.63
C GLY A 99 -16.36 12.85 4.88
N LEU A 100 -15.27 12.45 5.53
CA LEU A 100 -14.70 13.18 6.67
C LEU A 100 -14.23 14.58 6.29
N THR A 101 -13.54 14.73 5.17
CA THR A 101 -13.09 16.04 4.68
C THR A 101 -14.27 16.96 4.36
N LYS A 102 -15.35 16.40 3.79
CA LYS A 102 -16.60 17.15 3.52
C LYS A 102 -17.35 17.51 4.78
N LEU A 103 -17.40 16.62 5.78
CA LEU A 103 -17.99 16.90 7.09
C LEU A 103 -17.20 18.00 7.80
N LEU A 104 -15.88 17.84 7.93
CA LEU A 104 -15.01 18.83 8.55
C LEU A 104 -15.00 20.16 7.79
N GLY A 105 -15.03 20.13 6.45
CA GLY A 105 -15.13 21.32 5.62
C GLY A 105 -16.51 22.00 5.64
N ALA A 106 -17.57 21.25 5.91
CA ALA A 106 -18.89 21.80 6.19
C ALA A 106 -18.95 22.40 7.61
N SER A 107 -18.32 21.75 8.60
CA SER A 107 -18.19 22.27 9.97
C SER A 107 -17.25 23.47 10.09
N ALA A 108 -16.27 23.60 9.18
CA ALA A 108 -15.34 24.73 9.14
C ALA A 108 -15.90 25.97 8.41
N LEU A 109 -17.12 25.87 7.86
CA LEU A 109 -17.85 26.97 7.22
C LEU A 109 -18.97 27.56 8.11
N GLU A 110 -19.05 27.16 9.38
CA GLU A 110 -19.87 27.80 10.43
C GLU A 110 -19.03 28.72 11.33
#